data_AF-D8SYR7-F1
#
_entry.id   AF-D8SYR7-F1
#
_cell.length_a   1.000
_cell.length_b   1.000
_cell.length_c   1.000
_cell.angle_alpha   90.00
_cell.angle_beta   90.00
_cell.angle_gamma   90.00
#
_symmetry.space_group_name_H-M   'P 1'
#
loop_
_entity.id
_entity.type
_entity.pdbx_description
1 polymer ?
#
loop_
_entity_poly.entity_id
_entity_poly.type
_entity_poly.pdbx_seq_one_letter_code
_entity_poly.pdbx_strand_id
1 'polypeptide(L)' 'LSSDCTLILYTKNISLWFAKITNKGNNCVLRLQEDGNLVLYSSNKKSIWASGT' A
#
# COMPACT_ATOMS: atom_id res chain seq x y z
N LEU A 1 -1.14 -5.46 -5.26
CA LEU A 1 -1.61 -5.27 -3.86
C LEU A 1 -2.21 -6.58 -3.40
N SER A 2 -1.85 -7.07 -2.22
CA SER A 2 -2.40 -8.32 -1.68
C SER A 2 -3.61 -8.04 -0.76
N SER A 3 -4.44 -9.05 -0.49
CA SER A 3 -5.66 -8.96 0.33
C SER A 3 -5.41 -8.57 1.78
N ASP A 4 -4.18 -8.77 2.26
CA ASP A 4 -3.66 -8.36 3.57
C ASP A 4 -3.11 -6.93 3.59
N CYS A 5 -3.36 -6.15 2.52
CA CYS A 5 -2.87 -4.78 2.35
C CYS A 5 -1.34 -4.67 2.29
N THR A 6 -0.67 -5.72 1.84
CA THR A 6 0.76 -5.67 1.57
C THR A 6 1.03 -5.05 0.19
N LEU A 7 1.94 -4.08 0.18
CA LEU A 7 2.55 -3.49 -1.01
C LEU A 7 3.73 -4.34 -1.41
N ILE A 8 3.72 -4.87 -2.63
CA ILE A 8 4.79 -5.75 -3.11
C ILE A 8 5.23 -5.30 -4.48
N LEU A 9 6.53 -5.14 -4.64
CA LEU A 9 7.19 -4.92 -5.91
C LEU A 9 7.63 -6.28 -6.45
N TYR A 10 7.06 -6.67 -7.59
CA TYR A 10 7.37 -7.94 -8.24
C TYR A 10 8.03 -7.70 -9.59
N THR A 11 8.92 -8.62 -9.99
CA THR A 11 9.33 -8.80 -11.39
C THR A 11 9.02 -10.22 -11.82
N LYS A 12 8.25 -10.39 -12.91
CA LYS A 12 7.68 -11.67 -13.32
C LYS A 12 7.00 -12.37 -12.13
N ASN A 13 7.69 -13.31 -11.48
CA ASN A 13 7.21 -14.06 -10.31
C ASN A 13 8.11 -13.92 -9.06
N ILE A 14 9.09 -13.01 -9.07
CA ILE A 14 10.02 -12.78 -7.96
C ILE A 14 9.56 -11.55 -7.17
N SER A 15 9.34 -11.72 -5.86
CA SER A 15 9.16 -10.60 -4.93
C SER A 15 10.50 -9.92 -4.73
N LEU A 16 10.65 -8.70 -5.25
CA LEU A 16 11.87 -7.91 -5.10
C LEU A 16 11.87 -7.15 -3.78
N TRP A 17 10.71 -6.67 -3.35
CA TRP A 17 10.55 -5.91 -2.11
C TRP A 17 9.09 -5.91 -1.67
N PHE A 18 8.84 -5.81 -0.36
CA PHE A 18 7.51 -5.60 0.16
C PHE A 18 7.50 -4.67 1.38
N ALA A 19 6.50 -3.79 1.44
CA ALA A 19 6.08 -3.16 2.67
C ALA A 19 5.04 -4.08 3.31
N LYS A 20 5.47 -4.85 4.32
CA LYS A 20 4.56 -5.66 5.12
C LYS A 20 3.75 -4.73 5.99
N ILE A 21 2.45 -4.65 5.69
CA ILE A 21 1.55 -3.80 6.43
C ILE A 21 0.42 -4.66 7.00
N THR A 22 0.80 -5.60 7.86
CA THR A 22 -0.13 -6.55 8.47
C THR A 22 -1.04 -5.86 9.50
N ASN A 23 -2.30 -6.33 9.57
CA ASN A 23 -3.32 -5.92 10.55
C ASN A 23 -3.82 -4.46 10.45
N LYS A 24 -3.70 -3.81 9.29
CA LYS A 24 -4.19 -2.42 9.12
C LYS A 24 -5.57 -2.31 8.44
N GLY A 25 -6.16 -3.42 8.00
CA GLY A 25 -7.54 -3.50 7.49
C GLY A 25 -7.68 -4.41 6.27
N ASN A 26 -8.90 -4.54 5.76
CA ASN A 26 -9.21 -5.19 4.47
C ASN A 26 -9.60 -4.11 3.45
N ASN A 27 -9.54 -4.44 2.14
CA ASN A 27 -9.90 -3.57 1.02
C ASN A 27 -9.10 -2.25 0.98
N CYS A 28 -7.77 -2.35 1.07
CA CYS A 28 -6.93 -1.16 0.98
C CYS A 28 -6.81 -0.65 -0.46
N VAL A 29 -6.66 0.67 -0.59
CA VAL A 29 -6.51 1.37 -1.85
C VAL A 29 -5.23 2.18 -1.83
N LEU A 30 -4.40 1.99 -2.85
CA LEU A 30 -3.22 2.81 -3.11
C LEU A 30 -3.63 3.99 -3.98
N ARG A 31 -3.37 5.21 -3.53
CA ARG A 31 -3.73 6.45 -4.25
C ARG A 31 -2.52 7.37 -4.35
N LEU A 32 -2.28 7.88 -5.56
CA LEU A 32 -1.41 9.02 -5.77
C LEU A 32 -2.24 10.30 -5.55
N GLN A 33 -1.83 11.12 -4.58
CA GLN A 33 -2.47 12.39 -4.26
C GLN A 33 -1.98 13.50 -5.21
N GLU A 34 -2.70 14.63 -5.25
CA GLU A 34 -2.35 15.77 -6.12
C GLU A 34 -1.02 16.44 -5.74
N ASP A 35 -0.60 16.29 -4.48
CA ASP A 35 0.68 16.77 -3.96
C ASP A 35 1.87 15.84 -4.32
N GLY A 36 1.62 14.73 -5.03
CA GLY A 36 2.63 13.76 -5.43
C GLY A 36 2.89 12.66 -4.40
N ASN A 37 2.24 12.68 -3.24
CA ASN A 37 2.40 11.67 -2.21
C ASN A 37 1.62 10.39 -2.57
N LEU A 38 2.29 9.24 -2.49
CA LEU A 38 1.68 7.94 -2.70
C LEU A 38 1.25 7.37 -1.35
N VAL A 39 -0.06 7.25 -1.14
CA VAL A 39 -0.64 6.87 0.15
C VAL A 39 -1.47 5.60 0.03
N LEU A 40 -1.25 4.67 0.95
CA LEU A 40 -2.09 3.50 1.13
C LEU A 40 -3.16 3.80 2.19
N TYR A 41 -4.43 3.68 1.80
CA TYR A 41 -5.57 3.87 2.69
C TYR A 41 -6.24 2.53 2.99
N SER A 42 -6.76 2.37 4.21
CA SER A 42 -7.66 1.27 4.56
C SER A 42 -9.08 1.58 4.12
N SER A 43 -9.95 0.58 4.16
CA SER A 43 -11.38 0.72 3.85
C SER A 43 -12.10 1.82 4.65
N ASN A 44 -11.68 2.11 5.87
CA ASN A 44 -12.20 3.22 6.69
C ASN A 44 -11.53 4.58 6.39
N LYS A 45 -10.85 4.71 5.24
CA LYS A 45 -10.13 5.92 4.78
C LYS A 45 -8.98 6.37 5.69
N LYS A 46 -8.51 5.53 6.62
CA LYS A 46 -7.33 5.82 7.43
C LYS A 46 -6.06 5.64 6.61
N SER A 47 -5.13 6.59 6.69
CA SER A 47 -3.80 6.43 6.08
C SER A 47 -3.00 5.38 6.84
N ILE A 48 -2.53 4.38 6.11
CA ILE A 48 -1.80 3.23 6.66
C ILE A 48 -0.28 3.40 6.45
N TRP A 49 0.11 3.89 5.27
CA TRP A 49 1.49 4.12 4.85
C TRP A 49 1.52 5.26 3.82
N ALA A 50 2.61 6.01 3.75
CA ALA A 50 2.83 7.08 2.78
C ALA A 50 4.29 7.09 2.31
N SER A 51 4.55 7.52 1.07
CA SER A 51 5.92 7.70 0.55
C SER A 51 6.66 8.84 1.25
N GLY A 52 5.94 9.83 1.78
CA GLY A 52 6.53 10.93 2.55
C GLY A 52 7.35 11.90 1.70
N THR A 53 6.82 12.19 0.50
CA THR A 53 7.39 13.11 -0.49
C THR A 53 6.83 14.51 -0.31
#